data_AF-A0A953Z0E1-F1
#
_entry.id   AF-A0A953Z0E1-F1
#
_cell.length_a   1.000
_cell.length_b   1.000
_cell.length_c   1.000
_cell.angle_alpha   90.00
_cell.angle_beta   90.00
_cell.angle_gamma   90.00
#
_symmetry.space_group_name_H-M   'P 1'
#
loop_
_entity.id
_entity.type
_entity.pdbx_description
1 polymer ?
#
loop_
_entity_poly.entity_id
_entity_poly.type
_entity_poly.pdbx_seq_one_letter_code
_entity_poly.pdbx_strand_id
1 'polypeptide(L)'
;MKTSIIGLLFIIALATVLYLGITLSGSGSLGEIFGEAKNEIRVEFDQVTGLKKRDEVTVSGITVGRVSNLELQSSGRVMVTCQIDPKAN
;
A
#
# COMPACT_ATOMS: atom_id res chain seq x y z
N MET A 1 35.91 -23.96 -7.40
CA MET A 1 35.53 -22.63 -7.95
C MET A 1 34.21 -22.63 -8.73
N LYS A 2 33.84 -23.66 -9.49
CA LYS A 2 32.63 -23.64 -10.35
C LYS A 2 31.29 -23.63 -9.58
N THR A 3 31.20 -24.27 -8.42
CA THR A 3 29.98 -24.36 -7.59
C THR A 3 29.60 -23.05 -6.89
N SER A 4 30.58 -22.21 -6.53
CA SER A 4 30.34 -20.94 -5.85
C SER A 4 29.65 -19.90 -6.74
N ILE A 5 29.92 -19.91 -8.05
CA ILE A 5 29.28 -19.02 -9.03
C ILE A 5 27.80 -19.36 -9.25
N ILE A 6 27.47 -20.64 -9.23
CA ILE A 6 26.08 -21.12 -9.41
C ILE A 6 25.25 -20.73 -8.18
N GLY A 7 25.82 -20.86 -6.99
CA GLY A 7 25.18 -20.40 -5.75
C GLY A 7 24.91 -18.89 -5.76
N LEU A 8 25.88 -18.08 -6.22
CA LEU A 8 25.71 -16.63 -6.32
C LEU A 8 24.60 -16.24 -7.31
N LEU A 9 24.55 -16.88 -8.48
CA LEU A 9 23.49 -16.63 -9.47
C LEU A 9 22.10 -17.00 -8.92
N PHE A 10 22.01 -18.08 -8.16
CA PHE A 10 20.74 -18.50 -7.55
C PHE A 10 20.23 -17.48 -6.53
N ILE A 11 21.13 -16.90 -5.72
CA ILE A 11 20.78 -15.86 -4.75
C ILE A 11 20.31 -14.59 -5.48
N ILE A 12 20.99 -14.18 -6.55
CA ILE A 12 20.60 -13.00 -7.33
C ILE A 12 19.23 -13.22 -8.00
N ALA A 13 19.01 -14.39 -8.58
CA ALA A 13 17.73 -14.76 -9.17
C ALA A 13 16.61 -14.74 -8.13
N LEU A 14 16.83 -15.33 -6.95
CA LEU A 14 15.87 -15.33 -5.85
C LEU A 14 15.56 -13.91 -5.36
N ALA A 15 16.59 -13.07 -5.19
CA ALA A 15 16.43 -11.67 -4.79
C ALA A 15 15.61 -10.88 -5.81
N THR A 16 15.80 -11.13 -7.11
CA THR A 16 15.07 -10.47 -8.19
C THR A 16 13.60 -10.87 -8.19
N VAL A 17 13.30 -12.17 -8.00
CA VAL A 17 11.94 -12.68 -7.91
C VAL A 17 11.21 -12.12 -6.68
N LEU A 18 11.90 -12.06 -5.53
CA LEU A 18 11.34 -11.45 -4.32
C LEU A 18 11.07 -9.95 -4.52
N TYR A 19 12.02 -9.23 -5.13
CA TYR A 19 11.87 -7.80 -5.42
C TYR A 19 10.68 -7.52 -6.34
N LEU A 20 10.52 -8.29 -7.41
CA LEU A 20 9.36 -8.19 -8.30
C LEU A 20 8.06 -8.57 -7.58
N GLY A 21 8.08 -9.65 -6.81
CA GLY A 21 6.90 -10.12 -6.07
C GLY A 21 6.37 -9.08 -5.10
N ILE A 22 7.26 -8.40 -4.37
CA ILE A 22 6.92 -7.30 -3.47
C ILE A 22 6.37 -6.11 -4.26
N THR A 23 7.06 -5.69 -5.33
CA THR A 23 6.66 -4.55 -6.18
C THR A 23 5.29 -4.77 -6.84
N LEU A 24 5.02 -5.97 -7.36
CA LEU A 24 3.80 -6.31 -8.08
C LEU A 24 2.60 -6.57 -7.16
N SER A 25 2.81 -7.03 -5.93
CA SER A 25 1.71 -7.29 -4.97
C SER A 25 0.99 -5.99 -4.53
N GLY A 26 1.55 -4.83 -4.90
CA GLY A 26 1.00 -3.51 -4.62
C GLY A 26 0.92 -3.19 -3.12
N SER A 27 1.81 -3.80 -2.35
CA SER A 27 2.09 -3.59 -0.93
C SER A 27 3.59 -3.30 -0.71
N GLY A 28 4.27 -2.81 -1.74
CA GLY A 28 5.70 -3.02 -1.88
C GLY A 28 6.46 -1.89 -2.55
N SER A 29 6.12 -0.64 -2.24
CA SER A 29 7.20 0.33 -2.20
C SER A 29 8.07 -0.03 -1.00
N LEU A 30 9.39 -0.21 -1.20
CA LEU A 30 10.36 -0.31 -0.11
C LEU A 30 10.19 0.84 0.91
N GLY A 31 9.60 1.97 0.53
CA GLY A 31 9.23 3.07 1.44
C GLY A 31 8.18 2.72 2.51
N GLU A 32 7.33 1.71 2.30
CA GLU A 32 6.40 1.22 3.33
C GLU A 32 7.10 0.45 4.45
N ILE A 33 8.24 -0.17 4.14
CA ILE A 33 9.09 -0.87 5.12
C ILE A 33 10.05 0.13 5.80
N PHE A 34 10.47 1.17 5.08
CA PHE A 34 11.38 2.22 5.57
C PHE A 34 10.68 3.40 6.25
N GLY A 35 9.36 3.35 6.43
CA GLY A 35 8.64 4.33 7.25
C GLY A 35 8.61 5.73 6.66
N GLU A 36 8.49 5.88 5.33
CA GLU A 36 8.04 7.17 4.81
C GLU A 36 6.66 7.46 5.43
N ALA A 37 6.58 8.58 6.16
CA ALA A 37 5.38 9.03 6.86
C ALA A 37 4.28 9.33 5.83
N LYS A 38 3.56 8.29 5.41
CA LYS A 38 2.35 8.43 4.62
C LYS A 38 1.36 9.23 5.45
N ASN A 39 0.85 10.32 4.88
CA ASN A 39 -0.17 11.12 5.55
C ASN A 39 -1.47 10.30 5.58
N GLU A 40 -1.76 9.73 6.75
CA GLU A 40 -3.01 9.03 7.00
C GLU A 40 -4.09 10.02 7.42
N ILE A 41 -5.17 10.07 6.65
CA ILE A 41 -6.36 10.82 6.99
C ILE A 41 -7.45 9.84 7.39
N ARG A 42 -8.02 10.07 8.57
CA ARG A 42 -9.17 9.31 9.06
C ARG A 42 -10.44 10.12 8.84
N VAL A 43 -11.41 9.53 8.17
CA VAL A 43 -12.69 10.16 7.87
C VAL A 43 -13.80 9.23 8.34
N GLU A 44 -14.75 9.78 9.10
CA GLU A 44 -15.95 9.05 9.51
C GLU A 44 -17.06 9.23 8.47
N PHE A 45 -17.67 8.12 8.09
CA PHE A 45 -18.82 8.09 7.19
C PHE A 45 -19.98 7.35 7.84
N ASP A 46 -21.21 7.84 7.62
CA ASP A 46 -22.42 7.19 8.13
C ASP A 46 -22.77 5.91 7.35
N GLN A 47 -22.44 5.87 6.05
CA GLN A 47 -22.62 4.72 5.17
C GLN A 47 -21.51 4.66 4.13
N VAL A 48 -20.93 3.48 3.92
CA VAL A 48 -19.95 3.21 2.85
C VAL A 48 -20.34 1.94 2.10
N THR A 49 -21.29 2.06 1.18
CA THR A 49 -21.73 0.91 0.37
C THR A 49 -20.72 0.60 -0.72
N GLY A 50 -20.17 -0.60 -0.71
CA GLY A 50 -19.29 -1.10 -1.77
C GLY A 50 -17.83 -0.65 -1.70
N LEU A 51 -17.45 0.17 -0.72
CA LEU A 51 -16.08 0.62 -0.52
C LEU A 51 -15.20 -0.52 0.02
N LYS A 52 -14.03 -0.71 -0.58
CA LYS A 52 -13.08 -1.76 -0.24
C LYS A 52 -11.70 -1.18 0.11
N LYS A 53 -10.90 -2.00 0.78
CA LYS A 53 -9.47 -1.71 0.96
C LYS A 53 -8.82 -1.59 -0.42
N ARG A 54 -7.92 -0.61 -0.56
CA ARG A 54 -7.18 -0.24 -1.78
C ARG A 54 -7.98 0.51 -2.85
N ASP A 55 -9.24 0.86 -2.57
CA ASP A 55 -10.01 1.75 -3.45
C ASP A 55 -9.31 3.11 -3.59
N GLU A 56 -9.45 3.71 -4.76
CA GLU A 56 -8.82 4.99 -5.07
C GLU A 56 -9.53 6.14 -4.35
N VAL A 57 -8.74 7.04 -3.76
CA VAL A 57 -9.23 8.27 -3.13
C VAL A 57 -9.01 9.41 -4.11
N THR A 58 -10.11 9.99 -4.58
CA THR A 58 -10.10 11.04 -5.60
C THR A 58 -10.54 12.36 -4.99
N VAL A 59 -9.75 13.42 -5.19
CA VAL A 59 -10.10 14.80 -4.81
C VAL A 59 -10.14 15.63 -6.08
N SER A 60 -11.29 16.28 -6.33
CA SER A 60 -11.49 17.13 -7.52
C SER A 60 -11.17 16.44 -8.85
N GLY A 61 -11.41 15.13 -8.95
CA GLY A 61 -11.13 14.33 -10.15
C GLY A 61 -9.70 13.78 -10.27
N ILE A 62 -8.81 14.08 -9.31
CA ILE A 62 -7.44 13.59 -9.28
C ILE A 62 -7.30 12.51 -8.21
N THR A 63 -6.76 11.34 -8.56
CA THR A 63 -6.44 10.28 -7.59
C THR A 63 -5.27 10.73 -6.73
N VAL A 64 -5.54 11.02 -5.45
CA VAL A 64 -4.57 11.53 -4.48
C VAL A 64 -4.09 10.47 -3.48
N GLY A 65 -4.72 9.30 -3.48
CA GLY A 65 -4.40 8.27 -2.50
C GLY A 65 -5.20 6.99 -2.66
N ARG A 66 -5.12 6.13 -1.64
CA ARG A 66 -5.87 4.88 -1.55
C ARG A 66 -6.41 4.64 -0.15
N VAL A 67 -7.53 3.93 -0.06
CA VAL A 67 -8.09 3.47 1.21
C VAL A 67 -7.19 2.39 1.79
N SER A 68 -6.63 2.64 2.98
CA SER A 68 -5.78 1.69 3.70
C SER A 68 -6.62 0.72 4.54
N ASN A 69 -7.59 1.25 5.29
CA ASN A 69 -8.40 0.45 6.20
C ASN A 69 -9.84 0.97 6.30
N LEU A 70 -10.75 0.07 6.67
CA LEU A 70 -12.14 0.38 6.99
C LEU A 70 -12.49 -0.35 8.28
N GLU A 71 -13.01 0.38 9.26
CA GLU A 71 -13.41 -0.16 10.56
C GLU A 71 -14.85 0.27 10.88
N LEU A 72 -15.71 -0.72 11.16
CA LEU A 72 -17.05 -0.45 11.65
C LEU A 72 -16.98 -0.18 13.16
N GLN A 73 -17.36 1.03 13.56
CA GLN A 73 -17.43 1.40 14.97
C GLN A 73 -18.73 0.91 15.60
N SER A 74 -18.71 0.70 16.92
CA SER A 74 -19.86 0.29 17.72
C SER A 74 -21.04 1.27 17.67
N SER A 75 -20.80 2.52 17.23
CA SER A 75 -21.82 3.54 16.98
C SER A 75 -22.60 3.34 15.67
N GLY A 76 -22.24 2.33 14.86
CA GLY A 76 -22.83 2.08 13.54
C GLY A 76 -22.21 2.89 12.41
N ARG A 77 -21.24 3.76 12.72
CA ARG A 77 -20.48 4.56 11.72
C ARG A 77 -19.24 3.82 11.25
N VAL A 78 -18.79 4.11 10.03
CA VAL A 78 -17.58 3.51 9.47
C VAL A 78 -16.43 4.52 9.49
N MET A 79 -15.35 4.15 10.15
CA MET A 79 -14.08 4.87 10.11
C MET A 79 -13.29 4.38 8.90
N VAL A 80 -13.00 5.29 7.97
CA VAL A 80 -12.19 5.00 6.78
C VAL A 80 -10.83 5.67 6.96
N THR A 81 -9.77 4.89 6.87
CA THR A 81 -8.39 5.37 6.90
C THR A 81 -7.86 5.43 5.47
N CYS A 82 -7.56 6.62 5.01
CA CYS A 82 -7.02 6.90 3.68
C CYS A 82 -5.54 7.27 3.78
N GLN A 83 -4.72 6.74 2.89
CA GLN A 83 -3.33 7.15 2.74
C GLN A 83 -3.22 8.07 1.53
N ILE A 84 -2.74 9.30 1.75
CA ILE A 84 -2.55 10.32 0.71
C ILE A 84 -1.06 10.47 0.40
N ASP A 85 -0.74 10.58 -0.89
CA ASP A 85 0.62 10.83 -1.35
C ASP A 85 1.01 12.30 -1.07
N PRO A 86 2.09 12.57 -0.32
CA PRO A 86 2.55 13.94 -0.02
C PRO A 86 2.98 14.73 -1.26
N LYS A 87 3.14 14.12 -2.44
CA LYS A 87 3.47 14.83 -3.69
C LYS A 87 2.29 15.58 -4.33
N ALA A 88 1.10 15.55 -3.74
CA ALA A 88 -0.09 16.22 -4.27
C ALA A 88 -0.31 17.66 -3.76
N ASN A 89 0.71 18.31 -3.17
CA ASN A 89 0.67 19.70 -2.72
C ASN A 89 1.62 20.59 -3.55
#